data_AF-Q8BIX3-F1
#
_entry.id   AF-Q8BIX3-F1
#
_cell.length_a   1.000
_cell.length_b   1.000
_cell.length_c   1.000
_cell.angle_alpha   90.00
_cell.angle_beta   90.00
_cell.angle_gamma   90.00
#
_symmetry.space_group_name_H-M   'P 1'
#
loop_
_entity.id
_entity.type
_entity.pdbx_description
1 polymer ?
#
loop_
_entity_poly.entity_id
_entity_poly.type
_entity_poly.pdbx_seq_one_letter_code
_entity_poly.pdbx_strand_id
1 'polypeptide(L)'
;MDPCSVGVQLRTTHDCHKTFYTRHTGFKTLKELSSNDMLLLQLRTGMTLSGNNTICLHHVKIYIDRFEDLQKSCCDPFNIHKKLAKKNLHVIDLDDATFLSAKFGRQLVPGWKLCPKCTQIINGSVDVDSDDRQRRKPDSDGRTAKALRSLQFTNPGKQTEFAPEGGKREKRKLTKATSAASDRQIIPAKSKVYDSQGLLIFSGMDLCDCLDEDCLGCFYACPTCGSTKCGAECRCDRKWLYEQIEIEGGEIIHNKHAGKAYGLLSPCHPYDILQK
;
A
#
# COMPACT_ATOMS: atom_id res chain seq x y z
N MET A 1 -28.10 24.57 -6.13
CA MET A 1 -27.45 24.82 -4.82
C MET A 1 -25.96 24.80 -5.04
N ASP A 2 -25.23 25.71 -4.41
CA ASP A 2 -23.78 25.77 -4.51
C ASP A 2 -23.11 24.52 -3.88
N PRO A 3 -21.91 24.13 -4.28
CA PRO A 3 -21.19 23.06 -3.62
C PRO A 3 -20.75 23.50 -2.21
N CYS A 4 -20.69 22.55 -1.27
CA CYS A 4 -20.14 22.85 0.05
C CYS A 4 -18.60 22.95 -0.03
N SER A 5 -17.96 23.70 0.88
CA SER A 5 -16.50 23.86 0.90
C SER A 5 -15.76 22.51 0.94
N VAL A 6 -16.28 21.55 1.69
CA VAL A 6 -15.74 20.18 1.75
C VAL A 6 -15.77 19.50 0.38
N GLY A 7 -16.88 19.63 -0.36
CA GLY A 7 -17.01 19.04 -1.69
C GLY A 7 -16.10 19.70 -2.72
N VAL A 8 -15.83 21.00 -2.57
CA VAL A 8 -14.86 21.72 -3.42
C VAL A 8 -13.44 21.19 -3.21
N GLN A 9 -12.99 21.11 -1.96
CA GLN A 9 -11.62 20.65 -1.66
C GLN A 9 -11.39 19.19 -2.05
N LEU A 10 -12.39 18.33 -1.83
CA LEU A 10 -12.32 16.91 -2.19
C LEU A 10 -12.60 16.65 -3.67
N ARG A 11 -12.86 17.70 -4.46
CA ARG A 11 -13.22 17.60 -5.89
C ARG A 11 -14.47 16.73 -6.12
N THR A 12 -15.39 16.73 -5.16
CA THR A 12 -16.66 15.97 -5.18
C THR A 12 -17.87 16.90 -5.20
N THR A 13 -17.71 18.05 -5.85
CA THR A 13 -18.79 19.02 -6.07
C THR A 13 -19.99 18.42 -6.80
N HIS A 14 -19.75 17.43 -7.67
CA HIS A 14 -20.79 16.68 -8.40
C HIS A 14 -21.64 15.76 -7.50
N ASP A 15 -21.16 15.46 -6.29
CA ASP A 15 -21.88 14.68 -5.27
C ASP A 15 -22.61 15.57 -4.26
N CYS A 16 -22.34 16.87 -4.24
CA CYS A 16 -23.01 17.79 -3.31
C CYS A 16 -24.53 17.71 -3.45
N HIS A 17 -25.23 17.64 -2.30
CA HIS A 17 -26.69 17.65 -2.21
C HIS A 17 -27.42 16.50 -2.91
N LYS A 18 -26.72 15.41 -3.27
CA LYS A 18 -27.39 14.18 -3.69
C LYS A 18 -28.31 13.67 -2.59
N THR A 19 -29.47 13.16 -2.99
CA THR A 19 -30.51 12.71 -2.05
C THR A 19 -30.48 11.19 -1.79
N PHE A 20 -29.41 10.51 -2.21
CA PHE A 20 -29.29 9.07 -2.09
C PHE A 20 -29.17 8.60 -0.63
N TYR A 21 -28.38 9.30 0.19
CA TYR A 21 -28.19 8.99 1.62
C TYR A 21 -29.00 9.88 2.57
N THR A 22 -29.60 10.97 2.08
CA THR A 22 -30.41 11.90 2.87
C THR A 22 -31.56 12.43 2.02
N ARG A 23 -32.77 12.49 2.58
CA ARG A 23 -33.91 13.10 1.89
C ARG A 23 -33.83 14.63 1.87
N HIS A 24 -33.06 15.23 2.79
CA HIS A 24 -32.94 16.67 2.94
C HIS A 24 -31.64 17.17 2.31
N THR A 25 -31.74 18.30 1.61
CA THR A 25 -30.62 19.05 1.04
C THR A 25 -30.38 20.32 1.86
N GLY A 26 -29.15 20.85 1.81
CA GLY A 26 -28.73 21.98 2.62
C GLY A 26 -27.29 21.84 3.11
N PHE A 27 -26.85 22.81 3.92
CA PHE A 27 -25.51 22.87 4.47
C PHE A 27 -25.54 23.01 5.98
N LYS A 28 -24.48 22.54 6.60
CA LYS A 28 -24.09 22.92 7.96
C LYS A 28 -22.79 23.70 7.88
N THR A 29 -22.66 24.72 8.72
CA THR A 29 -21.35 25.25 9.04
C THR A 29 -20.60 24.23 9.91
N LEU A 30 -19.27 24.19 9.84
CA LEU A 30 -18.52 23.24 10.67
C LEU A 30 -18.68 23.51 12.18
N LYS A 31 -19.08 24.72 12.57
CA LYS A 31 -19.45 25.06 13.96
C LYS A 31 -20.70 24.35 14.46
N GLU A 32 -21.55 23.86 13.57
CA GLU A 32 -22.77 23.10 13.91
C GLU A 32 -22.51 21.60 14.07
N LEU A 33 -21.31 21.12 13.75
CA LEU A 33 -20.92 19.72 13.99
C LEU A 33 -20.43 19.55 15.43
N SER A 34 -20.62 18.35 15.99
CA SER A 34 -19.99 18.02 17.27
C SER A 34 -18.47 18.01 17.13
N SER A 35 -17.74 18.17 18.24
CA SER A 35 -16.27 18.09 18.24
C SER A 35 -15.77 16.74 17.73
N ASN A 36 -16.48 15.66 18.05
CA ASN A 36 -16.17 14.31 17.57
C ASN A 36 -16.39 14.19 16.04
N ASP A 37 -17.52 14.67 15.53
CA ASP A 37 -17.82 14.65 14.09
C ASP A 37 -16.83 15.50 13.28
N MET A 38 -16.43 16.66 13.82
CA MET A 38 -15.42 17.51 13.21
C MET A 38 -14.07 16.80 13.14
N LEU A 39 -13.66 16.11 14.20
CA LEU A 39 -12.43 15.31 14.23
C LEU A 39 -12.49 14.13 13.24
N LEU A 40 -13.59 13.38 13.22
CA LEU A 40 -13.79 12.29 12.26
C LEU A 40 -13.72 12.80 10.83
N LEU A 41 -14.36 13.93 10.53
CA LEU A 41 -14.34 14.54 9.21
C LEU A 41 -12.90 14.94 8.82
N GLN A 42 -12.15 15.61 9.69
CA GLN A 42 -10.76 15.99 9.44
C GLN A 42 -9.88 14.76 9.15
N LEU A 43 -9.96 13.72 10.00
CA LEU A 43 -9.17 12.50 9.83
C LEU A 43 -9.55 11.72 8.57
N ARG A 44 -10.84 11.62 8.23
CA ARG A 44 -11.34 10.87 7.07
C ARG A 44 -11.10 11.54 5.74
N THR A 45 -11.02 12.87 5.73
CA THR A 45 -10.80 13.66 4.52
C THR A 45 -9.36 14.09 4.34
N GLY A 46 -8.54 14.05 5.40
CA GLY A 46 -7.18 14.60 5.41
C GLY A 46 -7.15 16.12 5.29
N MET A 47 -8.28 16.81 5.49
CA MET A 47 -8.40 18.25 5.32
C MET A 47 -8.15 18.99 6.62
N THR A 48 -7.38 20.08 6.53
CA THR A 48 -7.34 21.11 7.57
C THR A 48 -8.55 22.03 7.41
N LEU A 49 -9.54 21.84 8.27
CA LEU A 49 -10.81 22.54 8.21
C LEU A 49 -10.83 23.76 9.13
N SER A 50 -11.26 24.92 8.62
CA SER A 50 -11.53 26.11 9.42
C SER A 50 -13.03 26.22 9.75
N GLY A 51 -13.39 26.92 10.84
CA GLY A 51 -14.79 27.01 11.30
C GLY A 51 -15.77 27.65 10.31
N ASN A 52 -15.29 28.33 9.26
CA ASN A 52 -16.11 28.96 8.23
C ASN A 52 -16.42 28.04 7.04
N ASN A 53 -15.78 26.86 6.97
CA ASN A 53 -16.06 25.89 5.93
C ASN A 53 -17.49 25.34 6.07
N THR A 54 -18.08 24.95 4.94
CA THR A 54 -19.41 24.34 4.90
C THR A 54 -19.34 22.88 4.46
N ILE A 55 -20.25 22.06 4.99
CA ILE A 55 -20.47 20.68 4.55
C ILE A 55 -21.95 20.48 4.22
N CYS A 56 -22.27 19.86 3.08
CA CYS A 56 -23.66 19.57 2.73
C CYS A 56 -24.17 18.35 3.51
N LEU A 57 -25.49 18.26 3.72
CA LEU A 57 -26.11 17.15 4.45
C LEU A 57 -25.77 15.77 3.86
N HIS A 58 -25.57 15.72 2.54
CA HIS A 58 -25.13 14.52 1.86
C HIS A 58 -23.70 14.10 2.24
N HIS A 59 -22.76 15.03 2.25
CA HIS A 59 -21.38 14.76 2.68
C HIS A 59 -21.28 14.44 4.17
N VAL A 60 -22.12 15.04 5.02
CA VAL A 60 -22.25 14.64 6.43
C VAL A 60 -22.60 13.15 6.51
N LYS A 61 -23.65 12.70 5.80
CA LYS A 61 -24.03 11.28 5.79
C LYS A 61 -22.90 10.37 5.33
N ILE A 62 -22.10 10.81 4.38
CA ILE A 62 -21.05 10.01 3.79
C ILE A 62 -19.83 9.88 4.69
N TYR A 63 -19.27 11.01 5.15
CA TYR A 63 -18.01 11.01 5.88
C TYR A 63 -18.19 10.80 7.37
N ILE A 64 -19.36 11.08 7.94
CA ILE A 64 -19.62 10.90 9.37
C ILE A 64 -20.38 9.59 9.56
N ASP A 65 -21.57 9.45 8.97
CA ASP A 65 -22.48 8.34 9.31
C ASP A 65 -22.17 7.03 8.59
N ARG A 66 -21.79 7.08 7.30
CA ARG A 66 -21.71 5.90 6.42
C ARG A 66 -20.29 5.50 6.06
N PHE A 67 -19.29 6.25 6.51
CA PHE A 67 -17.91 6.06 6.06
C PHE A 67 -17.43 4.63 6.29
N GLU A 68 -17.73 4.07 7.47
CA GLU A 68 -17.40 2.70 7.85
C GLU A 68 -18.03 1.65 6.91
N ASP A 69 -19.30 1.80 6.56
CA ASP A 69 -19.99 0.84 5.69
C ASP A 69 -19.48 0.91 4.27
N LEU A 70 -19.09 2.10 3.83
CA LEU A 70 -18.56 2.34 2.50
C LEU A 70 -17.17 1.69 2.33
N GLN A 71 -16.47 1.39 3.43
CA GLN A 71 -15.26 0.56 3.39
C GLN A 71 -15.64 -0.92 3.16
N LYS A 72 -15.37 -1.44 1.95
CA LYS A 72 -15.71 -2.81 1.53
C LYS A 72 -14.53 -3.79 1.53
N SER A 73 -13.32 -3.31 1.79
CA SER A 73 -12.10 -4.11 1.80
C SER A 73 -11.16 -3.65 2.90
N CYS A 74 -10.18 -4.49 3.19
CA CYS A 74 -9.02 -4.13 3.99
C CYS A 74 -8.33 -2.89 3.39
N CYS A 75 -7.92 -1.93 4.22
CA CYS A 75 -7.09 -0.81 3.80
C CYS A 75 -5.65 -1.23 3.45
N ASP A 76 -5.27 -2.47 3.79
CA ASP A 76 -3.96 -3.08 3.52
C ASP A 76 -2.78 -2.17 3.87
N PRO A 77 -2.61 -1.85 5.17
CA PRO A 77 -1.63 -0.84 5.59
C PRO A 77 -0.18 -1.26 5.32
N PHE A 78 0.07 -2.54 5.03
CA PHE A 78 1.40 -3.10 4.75
C PHE A 78 1.60 -3.47 3.27
N ASN A 79 0.63 -3.17 2.39
CA ASN A 79 0.67 -3.53 0.97
C ASN A 79 0.97 -5.01 0.72
N ILE A 80 0.41 -5.90 1.55
CA ILE A 80 0.67 -7.34 1.48
C ILE A 80 -0.36 -8.08 0.61
N HIS A 81 -1.42 -7.41 0.17
CA HIS A 81 -2.51 -8.04 -0.56
C HIS A 81 -2.26 -8.04 -2.06
N LYS A 82 -2.01 -9.23 -2.63
CA LYS A 82 -2.07 -9.44 -4.10
C LYS A 82 -3.49 -9.24 -4.66
N LYS A 83 -4.54 -9.36 -3.82
CA LYS A 83 -5.96 -9.17 -4.15
C LYS A 83 -6.71 -8.54 -2.98
N LEU A 84 -7.69 -7.67 -3.26
CA LEU A 84 -8.54 -7.02 -2.24
C LEU A 84 -9.13 -8.03 -1.24
N ALA A 85 -8.76 -7.89 0.05
CA ALA A 85 -9.33 -8.69 1.12
C ALA A 85 -10.69 -8.12 1.54
N LYS A 86 -11.77 -8.88 1.40
CA LYS A 86 -13.16 -8.44 1.66
C LYS A 86 -13.88 -9.22 2.77
N LYS A 87 -13.20 -10.14 3.45
CA LYS A 87 -13.81 -11.08 4.42
C LYS A 87 -13.28 -10.81 5.83
N ASN A 88 -14.17 -10.97 6.82
CA ASN A 88 -13.88 -10.88 8.27
C ASN A 88 -13.10 -9.60 8.61
N LEU A 89 -13.63 -8.47 8.15
CA LEU A 89 -13.00 -7.18 8.32
C LEU A 89 -13.29 -6.61 9.71
N HIS A 90 -12.25 -6.16 10.40
CA HIS A 90 -12.33 -5.44 11.67
C HIS A 90 -12.21 -3.94 11.41
N VAL A 91 -13.09 -3.16 12.03
CA VAL A 91 -13.09 -1.70 11.89
C VAL A 91 -12.04 -1.12 12.83
N ILE A 92 -11.27 -0.14 12.35
CA ILE A 92 -10.35 0.66 13.13
C ILE A 92 -11.17 1.78 13.77
N ASP A 93 -11.24 1.82 15.09
CA ASP A 93 -11.89 2.92 15.81
C ASP A 93 -11.00 4.17 15.90
N LEU A 94 -11.43 5.19 16.65
CA LEU A 94 -10.70 6.45 16.76
C LEU A 94 -9.38 6.29 17.55
N ASP A 95 -9.40 5.48 18.60
CA ASP A 95 -8.25 5.27 19.49
C ASP A 95 -7.20 4.39 18.79
N ASP A 96 -7.65 3.30 18.15
CA ASP A 96 -6.85 2.44 17.29
C ASP A 96 -6.23 3.25 16.15
N ALA A 97 -7.00 4.10 15.46
CA ALA A 97 -6.47 4.90 14.36
C ALA A 97 -5.33 5.81 14.83
N THR A 98 -5.49 6.45 15.99
CA THR A 98 -4.50 7.34 16.59
C THR A 98 -3.25 6.56 16.99
N PHE A 99 -3.43 5.47 17.74
CA PHE A 99 -2.35 4.61 18.22
C PHE A 99 -1.55 3.99 17.07
N LEU A 100 -2.25 3.38 16.12
CA LEU A 100 -1.62 2.71 14.98
C LEU A 100 -0.93 3.71 14.06
N SER A 101 -1.49 4.91 13.89
CA SER A 101 -0.83 5.95 13.08
C SER A 101 0.49 6.38 13.67
N ALA A 102 0.53 6.58 14.99
CA ALA A 102 1.77 6.89 15.70
C ALA A 102 2.76 5.72 15.65
N LYS A 103 2.29 4.49 15.85
CA LYS A 103 3.13 3.29 15.91
C LYS A 103 3.83 2.99 14.58
N PHE A 104 3.13 3.14 13.46
CA PHE A 104 3.65 2.73 12.14
C PHE A 104 4.11 3.90 11.27
N GLY A 105 3.96 5.15 11.73
CA GLY A 105 4.26 6.34 10.93
C GLY A 105 3.41 6.46 9.66
N ARG A 106 2.22 5.85 9.65
CA ARG A 106 1.29 5.81 8.50
C ARG A 106 -0.07 6.30 8.94
N GLN A 107 -0.70 7.22 8.20
CA GLN A 107 -2.00 7.75 8.57
C GLN A 107 -3.10 6.67 8.43
N LEU A 108 -3.47 6.04 9.53
CA LEU A 108 -4.64 5.18 9.63
C LEU A 108 -5.84 6.02 10.05
N VAL A 109 -6.98 5.77 9.42
CA VAL A 109 -8.17 6.60 9.56
C VAL A 109 -9.27 5.83 10.29
N PRO A 110 -10.00 6.47 11.22
CA PRO A 110 -11.15 5.85 11.88
C PRO A 110 -12.24 5.43 10.89
N GLY A 111 -12.78 4.22 11.05
CA GLY A 111 -13.74 3.59 10.15
C GLY A 111 -13.12 2.78 9.02
N TRP A 112 -11.79 2.82 8.83
CA TRP A 112 -11.11 1.87 7.95
C TRP A 112 -11.22 0.44 8.47
N LYS A 113 -10.96 -0.52 7.56
CA LYS A 113 -11.13 -1.93 7.86
C LYS A 113 -9.83 -2.70 7.66
N LEU A 114 -9.58 -3.67 8.52
CA LEU A 114 -8.42 -4.57 8.48
C LEU A 114 -8.89 -6.01 8.33
N CYS A 115 -8.23 -6.78 7.47
CA CYS A 115 -8.44 -8.22 7.44
C CYS A 115 -7.70 -8.90 8.61
N PRO A 116 -8.03 -10.15 8.94
CA PRO A 116 -7.39 -10.86 10.05
C PRO A 116 -5.86 -10.95 9.92
N LYS A 117 -5.33 -11.04 8.69
CA LYS A 117 -3.87 -11.07 8.46
C LYS A 117 -3.21 -9.73 8.80
N CYS A 118 -3.80 -8.61 8.39
CA CYS A 118 -3.28 -7.28 8.74
C CYS A 118 -3.39 -7.01 10.24
N THR A 119 -4.50 -7.40 10.87
CA THR A 119 -4.66 -7.31 12.33
C THR A 119 -3.59 -8.14 13.06
N GLN A 120 -3.28 -9.35 12.58
CA GLN A 120 -2.20 -10.17 13.15
C GLN A 120 -0.82 -9.51 13.02
N ILE A 121 -0.52 -8.87 11.88
CA ILE A 121 0.74 -8.13 11.70
C ILE A 121 0.81 -6.96 12.69
N ILE A 122 -0.28 -6.20 12.81
CA ILE A 122 -0.38 -5.05 13.73
C ILE A 122 -0.12 -5.47 15.18
N ASN A 123 -0.64 -6.61 15.57
CA ASN A 123 -0.51 -7.19 16.90
C ASN A 123 0.82 -7.93 17.12
N GLY A 124 1.72 -7.96 16.12
CA GLY A 124 3.02 -8.64 16.21
C GLY A 124 2.93 -10.16 16.22
N SER A 125 1.82 -10.74 15.75
CA SER A 125 1.62 -12.20 15.71
C SER A 125 2.18 -12.87 14.46
N VAL A 126 2.51 -12.10 13.41
CA VAL A 126 3.10 -12.62 12.16
C VAL A 126 4.06 -11.58 11.56
N ASP A 127 5.28 -12.00 11.21
CA ASP A 127 6.25 -11.17 10.50
C ASP A 127 5.86 -10.98 9.03
N VAL A 128 6.10 -9.78 8.51
CA VAL A 128 5.75 -9.36 7.14
C VAL A 128 6.58 -10.09 6.06
N ASP A 129 7.62 -10.83 6.45
CA ASP A 129 8.65 -11.36 5.53
C ASP A 129 8.55 -12.87 5.17
N SER A 130 7.56 -13.63 5.68
CA SER A 130 7.65 -15.11 5.66
C SER A 130 6.73 -15.90 4.69
N ASP A 131 5.84 -15.28 3.92
CA ASP A 131 4.73 -16.02 3.29
C ASP A 131 4.91 -16.43 1.81
N ASP A 132 6.05 -16.16 1.15
CA ASP A 132 6.33 -16.70 -0.21
C ASP A 132 7.04 -18.07 -0.18
N ARG A 133 7.26 -18.67 1.01
CA ARG A 133 7.86 -20.02 1.16
C ARG A 133 6.97 -21.12 1.75
N GLN A 134 5.80 -20.84 2.35
CA GLN A 134 5.08 -21.86 3.13
C GLN A 134 3.54 -21.81 3.05
N ARG A 135 2.94 -21.76 1.86
CA ARG A 135 1.49 -22.02 1.71
C ARG A 135 1.13 -22.87 0.48
N ARG A 136 1.79 -24.02 0.32
CA ARG A 136 1.06 -25.20 -0.17
C ARG A 136 0.34 -25.78 1.05
N LYS A 137 -0.98 -25.56 1.14
CA LYS A 137 -1.86 -26.38 1.98
C LYS A 137 -1.42 -27.85 1.83
N PRO A 138 -1.08 -28.60 2.89
CA PRO A 138 -1.20 -30.03 2.81
C PRO A 138 -2.70 -30.30 2.68
N ASP A 139 -3.13 -30.58 1.45
CA ASP A 139 -4.35 -31.33 1.22
C ASP A 139 -4.32 -32.53 2.19
N SER A 140 -5.43 -32.70 2.91
CA SER A 140 -5.72 -33.75 3.88
C SER A 140 -4.99 -35.06 3.65
N ASP A 141 -4.45 -35.62 4.74
CA ASP A 141 -4.03 -37.01 4.94
C ASP A 141 -4.29 -37.94 3.76
N GLY A 142 -3.26 -38.22 2.96
CA GLY A 142 -3.36 -39.25 1.91
C GLY A 142 -2.30 -39.21 0.81
N ARG A 143 -1.72 -38.04 0.48
CA ARG A 143 -0.75 -37.93 -0.62
C ARG A 143 0.73 -38.00 -0.20
N THR A 144 1.06 -37.69 1.05
CA THR A 144 2.45 -37.67 1.56
C THR A 144 3.03 -39.08 1.77
N ALA A 145 2.19 -40.08 2.05
CA ALA A 145 2.62 -41.48 2.20
C ALA A 145 3.08 -42.12 0.87
N LYS A 146 2.57 -41.65 -0.28
CA LYS A 146 2.93 -42.18 -1.61
C LYS A 146 4.26 -41.64 -2.11
N ALA A 147 4.57 -40.37 -1.80
CA ALA A 147 5.84 -39.74 -2.13
C ALA A 147 7.01 -40.28 -1.27
N LEU A 148 6.77 -40.58 0.01
CA LEU A 148 7.78 -41.20 0.88
C LEU A 148 8.09 -42.65 0.49
N ARG A 149 7.11 -43.42 0.01
CA ARG A 149 7.33 -44.77 -0.54
C ARG A 149 8.12 -44.79 -1.85
N SER A 150 7.98 -43.78 -2.71
CA SER A 150 8.79 -43.68 -3.94
C SER A 150 10.19 -43.13 -3.72
N LEU A 151 10.47 -42.56 -2.53
CA LEU A 151 11.78 -42.07 -2.10
C LEU A 151 12.56 -43.10 -1.28
N GLN A 152 11.97 -44.26 -0.99
CA GLN A 152 12.69 -45.38 -0.38
C GLN A 152 13.64 -45.99 -1.41
N PHE A 153 14.87 -45.51 -1.43
CA PHE A 153 15.99 -46.19 -2.07
C PHE A 153 16.27 -47.49 -1.31
N THR A 154 15.75 -48.60 -1.81
CA THR A 154 16.37 -49.90 -1.56
C THR A 154 17.69 -49.90 -2.35
N ASN A 155 18.81 -49.90 -1.62
CA ASN A 155 20.14 -49.88 -2.19
C ASN A 155 20.75 -51.29 -2.13
N PRO A 156 20.46 -52.20 -3.10
CA PRO A 156 21.24 -53.41 -3.27
C PRO A 156 22.45 -53.05 -4.13
N GLY A 157 23.55 -52.72 -3.47
CA GLY A 157 24.81 -52.45 -4.17
C GLY A 157 25.23 -53.65 -5.00
N LYS A 158 25.51 -53.44 -6.29
CA LYS A 158 26.45 -54.24 -7.08
C LYS A 158 26.98 -53.40 -8.24
N GLN A 159 28.31 -53.43 -8.33
CA GLN A 159 29.17 -52.79 -9.32
C GLN A 159 28.80 -53.25 -10.74
N THR A 160 29.00 -52.40 -11.76
CA THR A 160 30.07 -52.55 -12.78
C THR A 160 29.85 -51.62 -13.98
N GLU A 161 30.97 -51.05 -14.44
CA GLU A 161 31.33 -50.67 -15.82
C GLU A 161 30.77 -49.37 -16.45
N PHE A 162 31.68 -48.41 -16.59
CA PHE A 162 31.51 -47.11 -17.22
C PHE A 162 31.54 -47.26 -18.76
N ALA A 163 30.46 -46.84 -19.43
CA ALA A 163 30.44 -46.58 -20.87
C ALA A 163 30.17 -45.08 -21.12
N PRO A 164 30.99 -44.37 -21.91
CA PRO A 164 30.86 -42.93 -22.10
C PRO A 164 29.98 -42.66 -23.33
N GLU A 165 28.69 -42.43 -23.14
CA GLU A 165 27.77 -42.08 -24.23
C GLU A 165 26.92 -40.86 -23.87
N GLY A 166 26.83 -39.95 -24.82
CA GLY A 166 26.42 -38.56 -24.65
C GLY A 166 24.95 -38.37 -24.26
N GLY A 167 24.67 -37.30 -23.52
CA GLY A 167 23.29 -37.04 -23.12
C GLY A 167 23.09 -35.76 -22.32
N LYS A 168 22.72 -34.69 -23.01
CA LYS A 168 21.80 -33.62 -22.53
C LYS A 168 22.22 -32.75 -21.32
N ARG A 169 23.37 -32.98 -20.68
CA ARG A 169 23.80 -32.28 -19.44
C ARG A 169 24.41 -30.89 -19.66
N GLU A 170 24.81 -30.56 -20.89
CA GLU A 170 25.52 -29.30 -21.21
C GLU A 170 24.61 -28.06 -21.35
N LYS A 171 23.29 -28.21 -21.49
CA LYS A 171 22.36 -27.07 -21.63
C LYS A 171 21.93 -26.42 -20.31
N ARG A 172 22.45 -26.88 -19.16
CA ARG A 172 22.13 -26.34 -17.82
C ARG A 172 23.22 -25.44 -17.21
N LYS A 173 24.26 -25.11 -17.97
CA LYS A 173 25.34 -24.19 -17.53
C LYS A 173 25.20 -22.74 -18.05
N LEU A 174 24.11 -22.42 -18.74
CA LEU A 174 23.83 -21.07 -19.25
C LEU A 174 22.58 -20.43 -18.61
N THR A 175 22.40 -20.60 -17.30
CA THR A 175 21.35 -19.90 -16.50
C THR A 175 21.80 -19.65 -15.05
N LYS A 176 23.11 -19.41 -14.86
CA LYS A 176 23.71 -19.13 -13.53
C LYS A 176 24.59 -17.88 -13.58
N ALA A 177 23.93 -16.75 -13.71
CA ALA A 177 24.38 -15.39 -13.39
C ALA A 177 23.07 -14.57 -13.39
N THR A 178 22.42 -14.32 -12.27
CA THR A 178 22.65 -13.16 -11.41
C THR A 178 22.05 -13.43 -10.03
N SER A 179 22.89 -13.73 -9.05
CA SER A 179 22.55 -13.70 -7.63
C SER A 179 23.54 -12.78 -6.94
N ALA A 180 23.25 -11.48 -6.98
CA ALA A 180 23.88 -10.44 -6.19
C ALA A 180 23.04 -9.15 -6.33
N ALA A 181 22.86 -8.45 -5.21
CA ALA A 181 22.36 -7.07 -5.06
C ALA A 181 20.83 -6.82 -4.91
N SER A 182 20.47 -6.52 -3.66
CA SER A 182 19.60 -5.42 -3.21
C SER A 182 18.11 -5.39 -3.59
N ASP A 183 17.27 -5.69 -2.60
CA ASP A 183 16.07 -4.94 -2.20
C ASP A 183 15.28 -4.20 -3.29
N ARG A 184 14.72 -4.96 -4.24
CA ARG A 184 13.78 -4.46 -5.25
C ARG A 184 12.54 -5.32 -5.29
N GLN A 185 11.48 -4.89 -4.62
CA GLN A 185 10.15 -5.45 -4.86
C GLN A 185 9.61 -4.97 -6.21
N ILE A 186 9.34 -5.92 -7.11
CA ILE A 186 8.84 -5.70 -8.46
C ILE A 186 7.30 -5.60 -8.42
N ILE A 187 6.74 -4.42 -8.69
CA ILE A 187 5.31 -4.12 -8.72
C ILE A 187 4.71 -4.44 -10.12
N PRO A 188 3.43 -4.85 -10.24
CA PRO A 188 2.84 -5.28 -11.51
C PRO A 188 2.88 -4.16 -12.56
N ALA A 189 3.64 -4.40 -13.63
CA ALA A 189 3.83 -3.74 -14.93
C ALA A 189 3.17 -2.37 -15.34
N LYS A 190 2.16 -1.80 -14.67
CA LYS A 190 1.28 -0.76 -15.25
C LYS A 190 1.18 0.60 -14.54
N SER A 191 1.84 0.88 -13.42
CA SER A 191 1.84 2.25 -12.87
C SER A 191 3.25 2.75 -12.62
N LYS A 192 3.64 3.81 -13.33
CA LYS A 192 4.82 4.61 -12.97
C LYS A 192 4.54 5.28 -11.62
N VAL A 193 5.59 5.51 -10.83
CA VAL A 193 5.52 6.28 -9.57
C VAL A 193 5.91 7.73 -9.83
N TYR A 194 6.89 7.93 -10.70
CA TYR A 194 7.36 9.21 -11.17
C TYR A 194 6.93 9.47 -12.62
N ASP A 195 6.71 10.73 -12.96
CA ASP A 195 6.47 11.17 -14.34
C ASP A 195 7.79 11.30 -15.12
N SER A 196 7.70 11.78 -16.37
CA SER A 196 8.88 11.96 -17.23
C SER A 196 9.83 13.07 -16.75
N GLN A 197 9.37 13.99 -15.89
CA GLN A 197 10.17 15.05 -15.30
C GLN A 197 10.83 14.63 -13.98
N GLY A 198 10.48 13.45 -13.44
CA GLY A 198 10.98 12.95 -12.16
C GLY A 198 10.16 13.43 -10.96
N LEU A 199 8.92 13.89 -11.18
CA LEU A 199 7.98 14.26 -10.13
C LEU A 199 7.09 13.08 -9.74
N LEU A 200 6.74 12.95 -8.46
CA LEU A 200 5.82 11.92 -7.99
C LEU A 200 4.43 12.13 -8.59
N ILE A 201 3.90 11.14 -9.30
CA ILE A 201 2.63 11.25 -10.03
C ILE A 201 1.44 11.56 -9.10
N PHE A 202 1.45 11.03 -7.88
CA PHE A 202 0.31 11.17 -6.97
C PHE A 202 0.20 12.56 -6.32
N SER A 203 1.33 13.26 -6.11
CA SER A 203 1.40 14.52 -5.36
C SER A 203 1.96 15.69 -6.16
N GLY A 204 2.66 15.41 -7.26
CA GLY A 204 3.42 16.39 -8.02
C GLY A 204 4.73 16.83 -7.36
N MET A 205 5.17 16.19 -6.27
CA MET A 205 6.36 16.59 -5.54
C MET A 205 7.66 16.07 -6.17
N ASP A 206 8.69 16.91 -6.16
CA ASP A 206 10.04 16.58 -6.61
C ASP A 206 10.90 15.98 -5.48
N LEU A 207 10.50 14.80 -5.00
CA LEU A 207 11.15 14.13 -3.86
C LEU A 207 12.50 13.52 -4.26
N CYS A 208 13.57 13.91 -3.57
CA CYS A 208 14.88 13.34 -3.77
C CYS A 208 14.91 11.86 -3.36
N ASP A 209 15.74 11.05 -4.02
CA ASP A 209 15.95 9.65 -3.64
C ASP A 209 16.57 9.49 -2.24
N CYS A 210 16.94 10.56 -1.52
CA CYS A 210 17.31 10.51 -0.10
C CYS A 210 16.11 10.65 0.86
N LEU A 211 14.89 10.77 0.32
CA LEU A 211 13.61 10.86 1.05
C LEU A 211 13.40 12.12 1.90
N ASP A 212 14.31 13.09 1.80
CA ASP A 212 14.17 14.41 2.40
C ASP A 212 13.38 15.34 1.45
N GLU A 213 12.31 15.95 1.98
CA GLU A 213 11.38 16.82 1.24
C GLU A 213 12.02 18.18 0.90
N ASP A 214 12.97 18.65 1.72
CA ASP A 214 13.65 19.93 1.57
C ASP A 214 15.01 19.82 0.85
N CYS A 215 15.38 18.60 0.43
CA CYS A 215 16.66 18.36 -0.23
C CYS A 215 16.73 19.06 -1.59
N LEU A 216 17.75 19.91 -1.77
CA LEU A 216 18.06 20.58 -3.04
C LEU A 216 18.75 19.65 -4.07
N GLY A 217 19.16 18.46 -3.64
CA GLY A 217 19.86 17.45 -4.43
C GLY A 217 21.18 17.06 -3.78
N CYS A 218 21.26 15.84 -3.26
CA CYS A 218 22.42 15.30 -2.55
C CYS A 218 23.22 14.27 -3.37
N PHE A 219 22.76 13.94 -4.59
CA PHE A 219 23.44 13.01 -5.48
C PHE A 219 24.19 13.77 -6.58
N TYR A 220 25.16 13.09 -7.19
CA TYR A 220 25.77 13.57 -8.43
C TYR A 220 24.71 13.71 -9.54
N ALA A 221 24.95 14.61 -10.49
CA ALA A 221 24.03 14.86 -11.59
C ALA A 221 23.73 13.56 -12.36
N CYS A 222 22.44 13.23 -12.44
CA CYS A 222 21.98 12.02 -13.12
C CYS A 222 22.42 12.02 -14.59
N PRO A 223 23.04 10.94 -15.10
CA PRO A 223 23.48 10.88 -16.49
C PRO A 223 22.31 10.89 -17.50
N THR A 224 21.09 10.57 -17.06
CA THR A 224 19.90 10.51 -17.93
C THR A 224 19.12 11.83 -17.98
N CYS A 225 18.90 12.48 -16.84
CA CYS A 225 18.05 13.68 -16.74
C CYS A 225 18.77 14.93 -16.22
N GLY A 226 20.04 14.83 -15.81
CA GLY A 226 20.82 15.93 -15.24
C GLY A 226 20.47 16.31 -13.79
N SER A 227 19.38 15.79 -13.22
CA SER A 227 18.96 16.09 -11.86
C SER A 227 19.94 15.56 -10.80
N THR A 228 20.22 16.35 -9.76
CA THR A 228 21.01 15.98 -8.57
C THR A 228 20.19 15.27 -7.48
N LYS A 229 18.96 14.88 -7.81
CA LYS A 229 18.01 14.22 -6.89
C LYS A 229 17.79 12.74 -7.19
N CYS A 230 18.38 12.23 -8.27
CA CYS A 230 18.33 10.81 -8.59
C CYS A 230 19.46 10.08 -7.88
N GLY A 231 19.16 8.96 -7.23
CA GLY A 231 20.13 8.08 -6.61
C GLY A 231 20.84 7.22 -7.64
N ALA A 232 20.87 5.90 -7.41
CA ALA A 232 21.57 4.97 -8.30
C ALA A 232 20.92 4.84 -9.70
N GLU A 233 19.61 5.07 -9.81
CA GLU A 233 18.88 5.06 -11.08
C GLU A 233 18.23 6.41 -11.34
N CYS A 234 17.81 6.69 -12.58
CA CYS A 234 17.04 7.90 -12.87
C CYS A 234 15.62 7.81 -12.27
N ARG A 235 15.10 8.91 -11.71
CA ARG A 235 13.72 8.97 -11.19
C ARG A 235 12.69 9.04 -12.31
N CYS A 236 13.03 9.65 -13.45
CA CYS A 236 12.12 9.80 -14.59
C CYS A 236 11.49 8.47 -15.00
N ASP A 237 10.15 8.44 -15.08
CA ASP A 237 9.33 7.29 -15.45
C ASP A 237 9.54 6.00 -14.64
N ARG A 238 10.20 6.09 -13.49
CA ARG A 238 10.48 4.97 -12.61
C ARG A 238 9.18 4.45 -11.97
N LYS A 239 9.06 3.14 -11.82
CA LYS A 239 7.86 2.43 -11.31
C LYS A 239 7.91 2.09 -9.82
N TRP A 240 8.93 2.55 -9.12
CA TRP A 240 9.19 2.24 -7.73
C TRP A 240 9.77 3.47 -7.02
N LEU A 241 9.65 3.48 -5.70
CA LEU A 241 10.25 4.46 -4.77
C LEU A 241 10.94 3.68 -3.64
N TYR A 242 11.97 4.28 -3.04
CA TYR A 242 12.56 3.73 -1.82
C TYR A 242 11.57 3.80 -0.67
N GLU A 243 11.26 2.69 -0.01
CA GLU A 243 10.37 2.69 1.16
C GLU A 243 11.06 3.23 2.41
N GLN A 244 12.35 2.95 2.53
CA GLN A 244 13.22 3.46 3.58
C GLN A 244 14.66 3.49 3.09
N ILE A 245 15.51 4.26 3.77
CA ILE A 245 16.94 4.33 3.51
C ILE A 245 17.68 4.27 4.83
N GLU A 246 18.70 3.42 4.89
CA GLU A 246 19.63 3.34 6.00
C GLU A 246 20.82 4.26 5.71
N ILE A 247 21.11 5.17 6.65
CA ILE A 247 22.24 6.10 6.55
C ILE A 247 23.45 5.50 7.28
N GLU A 248 24.66 5.85 6.82
CA GLU A 248 25.91 5.59 7.52
C GLU A 248 25.84 6.17 8.95
N GLY A 249 25.57 5.32 9.94
CA GLY A 249 25.22 5.73 11.31
C GLY A 249 24.07 4.93 11.93
N GLY A 250 23.33 4.15 11.12
CA GLY A 250 22.24 3.29 11.57
C GLY A 250 20.89 3.98 11.68
N GLU A 251 20.80 5.25 11.28
CA GLU A 251 19.52 5.96 11.18
C GLU A 251 18.73 5.44 9.97
N ILE A 252 17.42 5.24 10.15
CA ILE A 252 16.51 4.79 9.09
C ILE A 252 15.55 5.93 8.76
N ILE A 253 15.62 6.45 7.53
CA ILE A 253 14.64 7.40 7.01
C ILE A 253 13.54 6.62 6.29
N HIS A 254 12.32 6.70 6.81
CA HIS A 254 11.15 6.11 6.16
C HIS A 254 10.49 7.07 5.16
N ASN A 255 10.08 6.55 4.02
CA ASN A 255 9.38 7.31 3.00
C ASN A 255 7.92 7.55 3.38
N LYS A 256 7.63 8.78 3.80
CA LYS A 256 6.29 9.28 4.13
C LYS A 256 5.29 9.18 2.96
N HIS A 257 5.79 9.02 1.74
CA HIS A 257 5.03 9.03 0.49
C HIS A 257 4.83 7.63 -0.11
N ALA A 258 5.47 6.59 0.43
CA ALA A 258 5.36 5.24 -0.11
C ALA A 258 3.92 4.76 -0.21
N GLY A 259 3.15 4.89 0.87
CA GLY A 259 1.73 4.51 0.87
C GLY A 259 0.87 5.34 -0.10
N LYS A 260 1.24 6.58 -0.37
CA LYS A 260 0.46 7.49 -1.23
C LYS A 260 0.76 7.28 -2.71
N ALA A 261 2.02 7.01 -3.08
CA ALA A 261 2.45 6.80 -4.46
C ALA A 261 1.95 5.48 -5.06
N TYR A 262 1.74 4.46 -4.24
CA TYR A 262 1.23 3.17 -4.68
C TYR A 262 -0.30 3.10 -4.73
N GLY A 263 -1.00 4.24 -4.63
CA GLY A 263 -2.46 4.27 -4.61
C GLY A 263 -3.07 3.65 -3.35
N LEU A 264 -2.28 3.54 -2.27
CA LEU A 264 -2.66 2.86 -1.03
C LEU A 264 -3.03 3.82 0.12
N LEU A 265 -3.05 5.12 -0.13
CA LEU A 265 -3.52 6.14 0.82
C LEU A 265 -4.07 7.39 0.08
N SER A 266 -4.69 7.21 -1.09
CA SER A 266 -5.75 8.17 -1.44
C SER A 266 -6.78 8.09 -0.31
N PRO A 267 -7.25 9.21 0.29
CA PRO A 267 -8.33 9.14 1.26
C PRO A 267 -9.40 8.29 0.60
N CYS A 268 -9.75 7.15 1.19
CA CYS A 268 -10.64 6.17 0.56
C CYS A 268 -11.92 6.90 0.29
N HIS A 269 -12.04 7.46 -0.91
CA HIS A 269 -13.16 8.29 -1.21
C HIS A 269 -14.29 7.28 -1.23
N PRO A 270 -15.36 7.50 -0.46
CA PRO A 270 -16.46 6.54 -0.39
C PRO A 270 -17.02 6.17 -1.78
N TYR A 271 -16.73 6.99 -2.80
CA TYR A 271 -17.04 6.79 -4.20
C TYR A 271 -16.01 6.00 -5.04
N ASP A 272 -14.74 5.93 -4.65
CA ASP A 272 -13.74 5.08 -5.34
C ASP A 272 -14.03 3.58 -5.18
N ILE A 273 -14.94 3.24 -4.26
CA ILE A 273 -15.39 1.88 -3.96
C ILE A 273 -16.73 1.56 -4.68
N LEU A 274 -17.41 2.55 -5.27
CA LEU A 274 -18.70 2.33 -5.95
C LEU A 274 -18.59 2.05 -7.47
N GLN A 275 -17.39 2.12 -8.07
CA GLN A 275 -17.18 1.94 -9.53
C GLN A 275 -16.35 0.70 -9.93
N LYS A 276 -16.19 -0.30 -9.05
CA LYS A 276 -15.59 -1.61 -9.39
C LYS A 276 -16.33 -2.76 -8.73
#